data_AF-A0A8D7ADG9-F1
#
_entry.id   AF-A0A8D7ADG9-F1
#
_cell.length_a   1.000
_cell.length_b   1.000
_cell.length_c   1.000
_cell.angle_alpha   90.00
_cell.angle_beta   90.00
_cell.angle_gamma   90.00
#
_symmetry.space_group_name_H-M   'P 1'
#
loop_
_entity.id
_entity.type
_entity.pdbx_description
1 polymer ?
#
loop_
_entity_poly.entity_id
_entity_poly.type
_entity_poly.pdbx_seq_one_letter_code
_entity_poly.pdbx_strand_id
1 'polypeptide(L)'
;METMQQHSADRRSTYLAALTLEIERKLQKALISPRQRPELLQQLFADVALEVEDRARDMIFKKDEDKITSADDGIENHLCFYDVLADYFVGEPENGKHILDLIVQLWSQSFVSHIFALIFHKWLFEVSVENSEMLLRYGSALVQGATNVFWIDIQTNRKRFFPLFSYLLQEVALVPYRSNKISLQARRDLCLLLSRFLFFYNLADDLLEKFLGQFPGFPNAFLVGGPADIFVIELADQLQKLKVEPVLLHYLSRMSALKGLELRMTTSTRLKACLYSFTSPGGPMYPTRVVRHAAWDTLDLLFPVGQYPRHIISLFFRLLYPWYWPSSCWNFIMTCVRTVVFYILRIIGSSWENMRKSKDS
;
A
#
# COMPACT_ATOMS: atom_id res chain seq x y z
N MET A 1 5.70 25.21 34.40
CA MET A 1 5.67 24.58 33.06
C MET A 1 5.83 23.06 33.19
N GLU A 2 6.77 22.58 34.00
CA GLU A 2 6.93 21.15 34.36
C GLU A 2 5.67 20.52 35.01
N THR A 3 5.01 21.21 35.93
CA THR A 3 3.80 20.70 36.61
C THR A 3 2.59 20.49 35.68
N MET A 4 2.48 21.24 34.57
CA MET A 4 1.40 21.05 33.59
C MET A 4 1.68 19.90 32.63
N GLN A 5 2.94 19.70 32.21
CA GLN A 5 3.34 18.57 31.36
C GLN A 5 3.21 17.23 32.10
N GLN A 6 3.55 17.21 33.39
CA GLN A 6 3.44 16.02 34.23
C GLN A 6 1.98 15.60 34.44
N HIS A 7 1.07 16.56 34.64
CA HIS A 7 -0.35 16.29 34.80
C HIS A 7 -1.04 15.83 33.50
N SER A 8 -0.54 16.24 32.34
CA SER A 8 -1.02 15.75 31.03
C SER A 8 -0.51 14.36 30.68
N ALA A 9 0.75 14.05 31.01
CA ALA A 9 1.32 12.71 30.82
C ALA A 9 0.56 11.68 31.68
N ASP A 10 0.24 12.04 32.91
CA ASP A 10 -0.51 11.21 33.85
C ASP A 10 -1.95 10.92 33.38
N ARG A 11 -2.64 11.93 32.81
CA ARG A 11 -3.97 11.74 32.21
C ARG A 11 -3.95 10.85 30.97
N ARG A 12 -2.95 11.00 30.10
CA ARG A 12 -2.78 10.16 28.90
C ARG A 12 -2.49 8.71 29.29
N SER A 13 -1.57 8.48 30.21
CA SER A 13 -1.25 7.12 30.71
C SER A 13 -2.50 6.49 31.36
N THR A 14 -3.23 7.22 32.20
CA THR A 14 -4.47 6.71 32.81
C THR A 14 -5.53 6.30 31.78
N TYR A 15 -5.73 7.10 30.73
CA TYR A 15 -6.69 6.78 29.67
C TYR A 15 -6.26 5.54 28.86
N LEU A 16 -4.97 5.43 28.52
CA LEU A 16 -4.42 4.30 27.78
C LEU A 16 -4.42 3.01 28.63
N ALA A 17 -4.18 3.11 29.93
CA ALA A 17 -4.33 2.01 30.87
C ALA A 17 -5.79 1.50 30.92
N ALA A 18 -6.77 2.41 30.94
CA ALA A 18 -8.18 2.04 30.90
C ALA A 18 -8.57 1.32 29.59
N LEU A 19 -8.07 1.81 28.44
CA LEU A 19 -8.25 1.14 27.15
C LEU A 19 -7.59 -0.24 27.11
N THR A 20 -6.38 -0.36 27.64
CA THR A 20 -5.66 -1.63 27.77
C THR A 20 -6.48 -2.65 28.56
N LEU A 21 -7.07 -2.24 29.68
CA LEU A 21 -7.95 -3.10 30.49
C LEU A 21 -9.23 -3.51 29.75
N GLU A 22 -9.78 -2.65 28.90
CA GLU A 22 -10.93 -3.01 28.06
C GLU A 22 -10.58 -4.06 27.01
N ILE A 23 -9.43 -3.92 26.35
CA ILE A 23 -8.89 -4.90 25.41
C ILE A 23 -8.69 -6.25 26.11
N GLU A 24 -8.07 -6.23 27.29
CA GLU A 24 -7.84 -7.43 28.09
C GLU A 24 -9.15 -8.13 28.46
N ARG A 25 -10.15 -7.38 28.96
CA ARG A 25 -11.48 -7.92 29.29
C ARG A 25 -12.17 -8.56 28.08
N LYS A 26 -12.10 -7.93 26.90
CA LYS A 26 -12.68 -8.50 25.67
C LYS A 26 -11.98 -9.79 25.25
N LEU A 27 -10.65 -9.85 25.34
CA LEU A 27 -9.87 -11.07 25.05
C LEU A 27 -10.17 -12.20 26.05
N GLN A 28 -10.26 -11.91 27.34
CA GLN A 28 -10.65 -12.88 28.37
C GLN A 28 -12.07 -13.41 28.13
N LYS A 29 -13.02 -12.54 27.78
CA LYS A 29 -14.38 -12.96 27.41
C LYS A 29 -14.38 -13.88 26.19
N ALA A 30 -13.55 -13.58 25.19
CA ALA A 30 -13.39 -14.40 23.98
C ALA A 30 -12.78 -15.79 24.29
N LEU A 31 -11.90 -15.90 25.29
CA LEU A 31 -11.39 -17.19 25.77
C LEU A 31 -12.52 -18.03 26.39
N ILE A 32 -13.27 -17.44 27.32
CA ILE A 32 -14.32 -18.12 28.10
C ILE A 32 -15.51 -18.53 27.22
N SER A 33 -15.84 -17.73 26.19
CA SER A 33 -17.05 -17.91 25.39
C SER A 33 -16.73 -18.37 23.95
N PRO A 34 -16.52 -19.68 23.70
CA PRO A 34 -16.10 -20.18 22.38
C PRO A 34 -17.11 -19.90 21.27
N ARG A 35 -18.41 -19.85 21.57
CA ARG A 35 -19.47 -19.59 20.57
C ARG A 35 -19.47 -18.14 20.06
N GLN A 36 -19.16 -17.17 20.93
CA GLN A 36 -19.16 -15.74 20.61
C GLN A 36 -17.75 -15.22 20.24
N ARG A 37 -16.73 -16.06 20.40
CA ARG A 37 -15.32 -15.73 20.16
C ARG A 37 -15.06 -15.01 18.83
N PRO A 38 -15.52 -15.50 17.65
CA PRO A 38 -15.21 -14.82 16.39
C PRO A 38 -15.82 -13.41 16.32
N GLU A 39 -17.03 -13.23 16.83
CA GLU A 39 -17.72 -11.93 16.87
C GLU A 39 -17.01 -10.95 17.82
N LEU A 40 -16.61 -11.42 19.01
CA LEU A 40 -15.88 -10.61 19.99
C LEU A 40 -14.51 -10.15 19.45
N LEU A 41 -13.79 -11.04 18.75
CA LEU A 41 -12.50 -10.70 18.14
C LEU A 41 -12.66 -9.75 16.96
N GLN A 42 -13.71 -9.90 16.17
CA GLN A 42 -14.03 -8.96 15.09
C GLN A 42 -14.39 -7.58 15.64
N GLN A 43 -15.19 -7.51 16.71
CA GLN A 43 -15.51 -6.25 17.40
C GLN A 43 -14.26 -5.59 17.95
N LEU A 44 -13.41 -6.35 18.65
CA LEU A 44 -12.15 -5.84 19.18
C LEU A 44 -11.23 -5.30 18.07
N PHE A 45 -11.12 -6.01 16.95
CA PHE A 45 -10.38 -5.53 15.79
C PHE A 45 -10.96 -4.20 15.27
N ALA A 46 -12.28 -4.10 15.12
CA ALA A 46 -12.94 -2.89 14.65
C ALA A 46 -12.66 -1.71 15.59
N ASP A 47 -12.79 -1.92 16.91
CA ASP A 47 -12.57 -0.91 17.95
C ASP A 47 -11.12 -0.39 17.94
N VAL A 48 -10.14 -1.29 17.85
CA VAL A 48 -8.71 -0.95 17.80
C VAL A 48 -8.35 -0.23 16.50
N ALA A 49 -9.02 -0.57 15.40
CA ALA A 49 -8.85 0.07 14.11
C ALA A 49 -9.65 1.37 13.95
N LEU A 50 -10.33 1.87 14.99
CA LEU A 50 -11.00 3.17 14.90
C LEU A 50 -9.99 4.32 14.81
N GLU A 51 -10.38 5.33 14.05
CA GLU A 51 -9.70 6.62 14.04
C GLU A 51 -9.97 7.33 15.36
N VAL A 52 -8.94 7.99 15.89
CA VAL A 52 -9.05 8.76 17.12
C VAL A 52 -9.87 10.02 16.80
N GLU A 53 -11.07 10.11 17.37
CA GLU A 53 -11.94 11.29 17.29
C GLU A 53 -11.25 12.53 17.88
N ASP A 54 -11.60 13.74 17.42
CA ASP A 54 -10.96 14.98 17.84
C ASP A 54 -10.98 15.19 19.36
N ARG A 55 -12.05 14.76 20.03
CA ARG A 55 -12.14 14.80 21.51
C ARG A 55 -11.09 13.90 22.19
N ALA A 56 -10.81 12.73 21.63
CA ALA A 56 -9.79 11.83 22.13
C ALA A 56 -8.39 12.31 21.72
N ARG A 57 -8.25 12.97 20.56
CA ARG A 57 -7.01 13.65 20.17
C ARG A 57 -6.64 14.71 21.18
N ASP A 58 -7.58 15.56 21.62
CA ASP A 58 -7.33 16.59 22.63
C ASP A 58 -6.86 16.03 23.99
N MET A 59 -7.27 14.80 24.32
CA MET A 59 -6.83 14.09 25.52
C MET A 59 -5.42 13.47 25.36
N ILE A 60 -5.04 13.09 24.14
CA ILE A 60 -3.77 12.41 23.82
C ILE A 60 -2.66 13.42 23.42
N PHE A 61 -3.05 14.51 22.78
CA PHE A 61 -2.23 15.62 22.29
C PHE A 61 -2.93 16.94 22.64
N LYS A 62 -2.28 17.82 23.40
CA LYS A 62 -2.70 19.23 23.40
C LYS A 62 -2.12 19.89 22.15
N LYS A 63 -2.90 20.81 21.56
CA LYS A 63 -2.47 21.77 20.52
C LYS A 63 -1.09 22.36 20.89
N ASP A 64 -0.03 21.83 20.30
CA ASP A 64 1.15 22.63 19.99
C ASP A 64 0.86 23.24 18.62
N GLU A 65 0.23 24.41 18.64
CA GLU A 65 0.34 25.36 17.53
C GLU A 65 1.82 25.75 17.43
N ASP A 66 2.60 25.01 16.63
CA ASP A 66 3.77 25.49 15.91
C ASP A 66 4.42 24.34 15.12
N LYS A 67 3.75 23.91 14.06
CA LYS A 67 4.43 23.49 12.84
C LYS A 67 3.50 23.71 11.66
N ILE A 68 3.65 24.87 11.03
CA ILE A 68 3.33 25.04 9.62
C ILE A 68 4.24 24.05 8.88
N THR A 69 3.79 22.81 8.71
CA THR A 69 4.30 21.95 7.65
C THR A 69 3.48 22.26 6.42
N SER A 70 4.19 22.90 5.48
CA SER A 70 3.83 23.16 4.10
C SER A 70 2.87 22.14 3.52
N ALA A 71 1.89 22.65 2.79
CA ALA A 71 1.07 21.88 1.86
C ALA A 71 1.97 21.08 0.92
N ASP A 72 2.15 19.80 1.24
CA ASP A 72 2.71 18.81 0.34
C ASP A 72 1.82 17.55 0.39
N ASP A 73 1.19 17.31 -0.75
CA ASP A 73 0.38 16.20 -1.21
C ASP A 73 -0.12 15.11 -0.20
N GLY A 74 -1.42 15.16 0.10
CA GLY A 74 -2.28 13.96 0.12
C GLY A 74 -2.16 12.92 1.25
N ILE A 75 -1.34 13.11 2.29
CA ILE A 75 -1.29 12.22 3.45
C ILE A 75 -2.18 12.81 4.56
N GLU A 76 -3.47 12.52 4.53
CA GLU A 76 -4.33 12.74 5.69
C GLU A 76 -3.78 11.90 6.86
N ASN A 77 -3.18 12.56 7.85
CA ASN A 77 -2.66 11.92 9.06
C ASN A 77 -3.83 11.43 9.93
N HIS A 78 -4.41 10.29 9.54
CA HIS A 78 -5.42 9.60 10.33
C HIS A 78 -4.76 8.87 11.50
N LEU A 79 -4.67 9.55 12.65
CA LEU A 79 -4.25 8.92 13.89
C LEU A 79 -5.29 7.86 14.29
N CYS A 80 -4.86 6.60 14.40
CA CYS A 80 -5.71 5.47 14.81
C CYS A 80 -5.35 4.99 16.21
N PHE A 81 -6.31 4.43 16.95
CA PHE A 81 -6.07 3.97 18.33
C PHE A 81 -4.95 2.93 18.41
N TYR A 82 -4.85 2.03 17.44
CA TYR A 82 -3.80 1.02 17.42
C TYR A 82 -2.38 1.60 17.43
N ASP A 83 -2.16 2.74 16.76
CA ASP A 83 -0.83 3.33 16.64
C ASP A 83 -0.39 3.95 17.97
N VAL A 84 -1.35 4.60 18.65
CA VAL A 84 -1.15 5.15 20.00
C VAL A 84 -0.91 4.03 21.02
N LEU A 85 -1.64 2.91 20.91
CA LEU A 85 -1.46 1.75 21.78
C LEU A 85 -0.12 1.06 21.54
N ALA A 86 0.33 0.99 20.28
CA ALA A 86 1.64 0.42 19.96
C ALA A 86 2.79 1.23 20.60
N ASP A 87 2.71 2.56 20.56
CA ASP A 87 3.68 3.42 21.27
C ASP A 87 3.61 3.23 22.79
N TYR A 88 2.40 3.11 23.33
CA TYR A 88 2.19 2.90 24.76
C TYR A 88 2.80 1.57 25.25
N PHE A 89 2.60 0.48 24.51
CA PHE A 89 3.19 -0.81 24.88
C PHE A 89 4.70 -0.85 24.74
N VAL A 90 5.31 -0.02 23.89
CA VAL A 90 6.76 0.16 23.88
C VAL A 90 7.23 0.87 25.15
N GLY A 91 6.53 1.93 25.56
CA GLY A 91 6.88 2.68 26.78
C GLY A 91 6.62 1.91 28.08
N GLU A 92 5.54 1.13 28.13
CA GLU A 92 5.11 0.34 29.29
C GLU A 92 4.92 -1.14 28.90
N PRO A 93 6.02 -1.90 28.74
CA PRO A 93 5.99 -3.26 28.18
C PRO A 93 5.23 -4.28 29.04
N GLU A 94 5.19 -4.09 30.36
CA GLU A 94 4.47 -4.99 31.28
C GLU A 94 2.96 -5.00 31.00
N ASN A 95 2.38 -3.84 30.68
CA ASN A 95 0.96 -3.72 30.34
C ASN A 95 0.63 -4.44 29.02
N GLY A 96 1.55 -4.42 28.06
CA GLY A 96 1.42 -5.16 26.80
C GLY A 96 1.57 -6.68 26.98
N LYS A 97 2.38 -7.13 27.93
CA LYS A 97 2.70 -8.55 28.11
C LYS A 97 1.48 -9.41 28.46
N HIS A 98 0.61 -8.92 29.34
CA HIS A 98 -0.63 -9.64 29.69
C HIS A 98 -1.56 -9.82 28.49
N ILE A 99 -1.70 -8.80 27.65
CA ILE A 99 -2.48 -8.88 26.41
C ILE A 99 -1.82 -9.85 25.43
N LEU A 100 -0.49 -9.80 25.31
CA LEU A 100 0.26 -10.70 24.43
C LEU A 100 0.04 -12.17 24.82
N ASP A 101 0.07 -12.49 26.11
CA ASP A 101 -0.19 -13.85 26.61
C ASP A 101 -1.60 -14.35 26.26
N LEU A 102 -2.61 -13.47 26.33
CA LEU A 102 -3.98 -13.79 25.91
C LEU A 102 -4.09 -14.00 24.40
N ILE A 103 -3.42 -13.16 23.61
CA ILE A 103 -3.36 -13.30 22.14
C ILE A 103 -2.69 -14.62 21.75
N VAL A 104 -1.60 -15.01 22.42
CA VAL A 104 -0.90 -16.30 22.20
C VAL A 104 -1.85 -17.48 22.44
N GLN A 105 -2.72 -17.42 23.46
CA GLN A 105 -3.73 -18.46 23.70
C GLN A 105 -4.81 -18.53 22.62
N LEU A 106 -5.08 -17.41 21.95
CA LEU A 106 -6.10 -17.28 20.90
C LEU A 106 -5.52 -17.38 19.47
N TRP A 107 -4.24 -17.70 19.30
CA TRP A 107 -3.51 -17.56 18.03
C TRP A 107 -4.14 -18.24 16.81
N SER A 108 -4.87 -19.34 17.03
CA SER A 108 -5.54 -20.12 15.98
C SER A 108 -6.81 -19.47 15.43
N GLN A 109 -7.28 -18.38 16.05
CA GLN A 109 -8.56 -17.76 15.75
C GLN A 109 -8.41 -16.65 14.70
N SER A 110 -9.50 -16.39 13.96
CA SER A 110 -9.57 -15.26 13.03
C SER A 110 -9.39 -13.93 13.76
N PHE A 111 -8.93 -12.89 13.06
CA PHE A 111 -8.63 -11.54 13.57
C PHE A 111 -7.48 -11.42 14.60
N VAL A 112 -7.07 -12.49 15.28
CA VAL A 112 -6.02 -12.41 16.31
C VAL A 112 -4.68 -11.94 15.74
N SER A 113 -4.26 -12.48 14.60
CA SER A 113 -3.06 -12.00 13.90
C SER A 113 -3.18 -10.53 13.46
N HIS A 114 -4.39 -10.06 13.15
CA HIS A 114 -4.63 -8.67 12.72
C HIS A 114 -4.49 -7.74 13.92
N ILE A 115 -5.14 -8.07 15.04
CA ILE A 115 -5.04 -7.34 16.30
C ILE A 115 -3.57 -7.29 16.75
N PHE A 116 -2.88 -8.44 16.72
CA PHE A 116 -1.46 -8.51 17.05
C PHE A 116 -0.62 -7.59 16.16
N ALA A 117 -0.79 -7.65 14.84
CA ALA A 117 -0.08 -6.78 13.91
C ALA A 117 -0.38 -5.29 14.14
N LEU A 118 -1.59 -4.94 14.57
CA LEU A 118 -1.95 -3.55 14.85
C LEU A 118 -1.32 -3.04 16.14
N ILE A 119 -1.43 -3.74 17.26
CA ILE A 119 -1.03 -3.19 18.57
C ILE A 119 0.40 -3.55 18.99
N PHE A 120 1.01 -4.59 18.41
CA PHE A 120 2.37 -5.04 18.79
C PHE A 120 3.43 -4.83 17.69
N HIS A 121 3.13 -4.14 16.58
CA HIS A 121 4.11 -3.94 15.51
C HIS A 121 5.37 -3.19 15.96
N LYS A 122 5.25 -2.17 16.82
CA LYS A 122 6.42 -1.46 17.38
C LYS A 122 7.12 -2.27 18.46
N TRP A 123 6.33 -2.80 19.41
CA TRP A 123 6.79 -3.62 20.52
C TRP A 123 7.74 -4.74 20.08
N LEU A 124 7.42 -5.46 18.99
CA LEU A 124 8.23 -6.57 18.49
C LEU A 124 9.67 -6.16 18.12
N PHE A 125 9.89 -4.93 17.66
CA PHE A 125 11.20 -4.45 17.21
C PHE A 125 11.89 -3.50 18.19
N GLU A 126 11.18 -2.98 19.19
CA GLU A 126 11.74 -2.05 20.17
C GLU A 126 12.04 -2.74 21.51
N VAL A 127 11.17 -3.63 21.96
CA VAL A 127 11.35 -4.38 23.21
C VAL A 127 12.22 -5.61 22.98
N SER A 128 13.12 -5.91 23.92
CA SER A 128 13.99 -7.09 23.85
C SER A 128 13.21 -8.36 24.23
N VAL A 129 13.06 -9.28 23.27
CA VAL A 129 12.49 -10.61 23.51
C VAL A 129 13.61 -11.64 23.49
N GLU A 130 13.79 -12.36 24.58
CA GLU A 130 14.91 -13.32 24.75
C GLU A 130 14.65 -14.67 24.04
N ASN A 131 13.39 -15.04 23.80
CA ASN A 131 13.02 -16.35 23.26
C ASN A 131 12.93 -16.36 21.71
N SER A 132 13.88 -17.05 21.07
CA SER A 132 13.96 -17.17 19.60
C SER A 132 12.78 -17.89 18.96
N GLU A 133 12.14 -18.85 19.64
CA GLU A 133 10.98 -19.56 19.09
C GLU A 133 9.74 -18.66 19.05
N MET A 134 9.56 -17.82 20.08
CA MET A 134 8.47 -16.85 20.11
C MET A 134 8.64 -15.79 19.03
N LEU A 135 9.86 -15.31 18.81
CA LEU A 135 10.18 -14.36 17.74
C LEU A 135 9.81 -14.89 16.34
N LEU A 136 10.00 -16.19 16.09
CA LEU A 136 9.56 -16.83 14.84
C LEU A 136 8.05 -16.75 14.66
N ARG A 137 7.30 -17.12 15.70
CA ARG A 137 5.82 -17.11 15.67
C ARG A 137 5.30 -15.69 15.52
N TYR A 138 5.85 -14.74 16.27
CA TYR A 138 5.47 -13.33 16.23
C TYR A 138 5.77 -12.69 14.87
N GLY A 139 6.95 -12.93 14.30
CA GLY A 139 7.28 -12.44 12.96
C GLY A 139 6.30 -12.95 11.89
N SER A 140 5.96 -14.24 11.93
CA SER A 140 4.98 -14.82 11.00
C SER A 140 3.58 -14.21 11.17
N ALA A 141 3.12 -14.01 12.40
CA ALA A 141 1.79 -13.44 12.63
C ALA A 141 1.72 -11.94 12.33
N LEU A 142 2.80 -11.19 12.54
CA LEU A 142 2.89 -9.80 12.10
C LEU A 142 2.68 -9.72 10.59
N VAL A 143 3.40 -10.51 9.81
CA VAL A 143 3.29 -10.51 8.34
C VAL A 143 1.89 -10.96 7.91
N GLN A 144 1.36 -12.03 8.49
CA GLN A 144 0.01 -12.53 8.16
C GLN A 144 -1.08 -11.50 8.52
N GLY A 145 -0.98 -10.90 9.72
CA GLY A 145 -1.90 -9.87 10.18
C GLY A 145 -1.87 -8.62 9.31
N ALA A 146 -0.67 -8.08 9.08
CA ALA A 146 -0.47 -6.91 8.22
C ALA A 146 -0.95 -7.17 6.79
N THR A 147 -0.73 -8.37 6.24
CA THR A 147 -1.26 -8.76 4.92
C THR A 147 -2.76 -8.55 4.84
N ASN A 148 -3.51 -9.09 5.81
CA ASN A 148 -4.97 -9.01 5.78
C ASN A 148 -5.48 -7.59 6.03
N VAL A 149 -4.84 -6.87 6.96
CA VAL A 149 -5.15 -5.49 7.30
C VAL A 149 -4.94 -4.57 6.09
N PHE A 150 -3.84 -4.71 5.35
CA PHE A 150 -3.62 -3.92 4.14
C PHE A 150 -4.58 -4.29 3.01
N TRP A 151 -5.04 -5.55 2.94
CA TRP A 151 -6.12 -5.93 2.02
C TRP A 151 -7.44 -5.23 2.34
N ILE A 152 -7.76 -4.98 3.63
CA ILE A 152 -8.93 -4.19 4.02
C ILE A 152 -8.82 -2.77 3.48
N ASP A 153 -7.64 -2.15 3.60
CA ASP A 153 -7.38 -0.82 3.04
C ASP A 153 -7.54 -0.77 1.52
N ILE A 154 -7.03 -1.78 0.80
CA ILE A 154 -7.27 -1.92 -0.66
C ILE A 154 -8.76 -2.04 -0.98
N GLN A 155 -9.49 -2.89 -0.26
CA GLN A 155 -10.91 -3.14 -0.52
C GLN A 155 -11.79 -1.92 -0.23
N THR A 156 -11.45 -1.17 0.82
CA THR A 156 -12.16 0.05 1.21
C THR A 156 -11.66 1.29 0.48
N ASN A 157 -10.55 1.18 -0.26
CA ASN A 157 -9.84 2.30 -0.88
C ASN A 157 -9.54 3.43 0.12
N ARG A 158 -9.14 3.04 1.34
CA ARG A 158 -8.71 3.93 2.42
C ARG A 158 -7.29 3.54 2.84
N LYS A 159 -6.56 4.49 3.41
CA LYS A 159 -5.18 4.28 3.87
C LYS A 159 -5.11 4.32 5.40
N ARG A 160 -6.05 3.66 6.06
CA ARG A 160 -6.20 3.69 7.51
C ARG A 160 -4.99 3.10 8.23
N PHE A 161 -4.40 2.06 7.63
CA PHE A 161 -3.27 1.34 8.20
C PHE A 161 -1.93 1.83 7.64
N PHE A 162 -1.91 3.03 7.05
CA PHE A 162 -0.69 3.68 6.58
C PHE A 162 0.39 3.81 7.66
N PRO A 163 0.10 4.20 8.92
CA PRO A 163 1.12 4.26 9.97
C PRO A 163 1.84 2.92 10.19
N LEU A 164 1.10 1.80 10.16
CA LEU A 164 1.67 0.47 10.27
C LEU A 164 2.59 0.17 9.08
N PHE A 165 2.13 0.46 7.86
CA PHE A 165 2.93 0.26 6.66
C PHE A 165 4.21 1.11 6.66
N SER A 166 4.08 2.39 7.00
CA SER A 166 5.18 3.35 7.07
C SER A 166 6.26 2.90 8.06
N TYR A 167 5.87 2.48 9.27
CA TYR A 167 6.79 1.93 10.26
C TYR A 167 7.49 0.66 9.75
N LEU A 168 6.74 -0.30 9.20
CA LEU A 168 7.33 -1.54 8.70
C LEU A 168 8.31 -1.32 7.54
N LEU A 169 8.06 -0.34 6.67
CA LEU A 169 9.00 -0.01 5.61
C LEU A 169 10.19 0.80 6.13
N GLN A 170 9.94 1.98 6.69
CA GLN A 170 10.97 2.98 6.99
C GLN A 170 11.80 2.63 8.21
N GLU A 171 11.15 2.13 9.26
CA GLU A 171 11.78 1.92 10.57
C GLU A 171 12.26 0.48 10.76
N VAL A 172 11.71 -0.47 10.00
CA VAL A 172 12.06 -1.90 10.11
C VAL A 172 12.82 -2.41 8.90
N ALA A 173 12.22 -2.35 7.69
CA ALA A 173 12.84 -2.94 6.50
C ALA A 173 14.07 -2.18 6.01
N LEU A 174 14.05 -0.84 6.08
CA LEU A 174 15.19 0.00 5.69
C LEU A 174 16.29 0.09 6.76
N VAL A 175 16.04 -0.36 7.99
CA VAL A 175 16.99 -0.31 9.11
C VAL A 175 17.52 -1.72 9.41
N PRO A 176 18.74 -2.10 8.97
CA PRO A 176 19.24 -3.46 9.06
C PRO A 176 19.22 -4.04 10.49
N TYR A 177 19.56 -3.22 11.48
CA TYR A 177 19.57 -3.60 12.90
C TYR A 177 18.20 -4.09 13.39
N ARG A 178 17.11 -3.40 13.01
CA ARG A 178 15.75 -3.81 13.40
C ARG A 178 15.25 -4.99 12.57
N SER A 179 15.57 -5.04 11.28
CA SER A 179 15.22 -6.16 10.40
C SER A 179 15.81 -7.50 10.87
N ASN A 180 16.98 -7.47 11.53
CA ASN A 180 17.68 -8.65 12.02
C ASN A 180 17.08 -9.21 13.33
N LYS A 181 16.15 -8.50 13.98
CA LYS A 181 15.46 -8.99 15.18
C LYS A 181 14.47 -10.12 14.87
N ILE A 182 13.93 -10.15 13.66
CA ILE A 182 13.06 -11.23 13.19
C ILE A 182 13.87 -12.27 12.41
N SER A 183 13.30 -13.47 12.28
CA SER A 183 13.95 -14.53 11.53
C SER A 183 14.14 -14.17 10.05
N LEU A 184 15.13 -14.79 9.42
CA LEU A 184 15.38 -14.59 7.99
C LEU A 184 14.15 -14.89 7.13
N GLN A 185 13.36 -15.89 7.51
CA GLN A 185 12.12 -16.24 6.80
C GLN A 185 11.05 -15.14 6.96
N ALA A 186 10.81 -14.68 8.20
CA ALA A 186 9.87 -13.60 8.44
C ALA A 186 10.30 -12.29 7.75
N ARG A 187 11.60 -12.02 7.66
CA ARG A 187 12.13 -10.86 6.92
C ARG A 187 11.87 -10.96 5.42
N ARG A 188 12.04 -12.14 4.83
CA ARG A 188 11.69 -12.37 3.42
C ARG A 188 10.20 -12.15 3.20
N ASP A 189 9.36 -12.75 4.04
CA ASP A 189 7.91 -12.63 3.92
C ASP A 189 7.44 -11.18 4.13
N LEU A 190 8.09 -10.43 5.03
CA LEU A 190 7.88 -8.99 5.21
C LEU A 190 8.25 -8.20 3.95
N CYS A 191 9.38 -8.50 3.29
CA CYS A 191 9.75 -7.82 2.05
C CYS A 191 8.76 -8.12 0.91
N LEU A 192 8.28 -9.36 0.80
CA LEU A 192 7.23 -9.72 -0.17
C LEU A 192 5.92 -8.99 0.13
N LEU A 193 5.54 -8.91 1.40
CA LEU A 193 4.39 -8.12 1.87
C LEU A 193 4.55 -6.65 1.44
N LEU A 194 5.65 -6.00 1.82
CA LEU A 194 5.90 -4.59 1.50
C LEU A 194 5.90 -4.34 -0.02
N SER A 195 6.46 -5.28 -0.80
CA SER A 195 6.46 -5.20 -2.27
C SER A 195 5.05 -5.10 -2.86
N ARG A 196 4.10 -5.87 -2.32
CA ARG A 196 2.70 -5.89 -2.79
C ARG A 196 2.00 -4.55 -2.55
N PHE A 197 2.29 -3.88 -1.44
CA PHE A 197 1.52 -2.70 -0.99
C PHE A 197 2.27 -1.37 -1.17
N LEU A 198 3.54 -1.39 -1.61
CA LEU A 198 4.36 -0.19 -1.77
C LEU A 198 3.69 0.89 -2.62
N PHE A 199 3.17 0.51 -3.79
CA PHE A 199 2.52 1.45 -4.69
C PHE A 199 1.14 1.90 -4.22
N PHE A 200 0.48 1.15 -3.34
CA PHE A 200 -0.79 1.58 -2.75
C PHE A 200 -0.62 2.74 -1.79
N TYR A 201 0.37 2.66 -0.91
CA TYR A 201 0.60 3.66 0.13
C TYR A 201 1.40 4.89 -0.34
N ASN A 202 1.81 4.92 -1.61
CA ASN A 202 2.43 6.09 -2.26
C ASN A 202 3.70 6.60 -1.55
N LEU A 203 4.56 5.69 -1.10
CA LEU A 203 5.87 6.06 -0.57
C LEU A 203 6.82 6.32 -1.77
N ALA A 204 7.43 7.51 -1.77
CA ALA A 204 8.13 8.16 -2.88
C ALA A 204 9.10 7.26 -3.67
N ASP A 205 9.32 7.57 -4.95
CA ASP A 205 10.14 6.79 -5.89
C ASP A 205 11.57 6.54 -5.36
N ASP A 206 12.12 7.48 -4.58
CA ASP A 206 13.44 7.37 -3.94
C ASP A 206 13.55 6.26 -2.89
N LEU A 207 12.42 5.81 -2.33
CA LEU A 207 12.38 4.72 -1.36
C LEU A 207 12.45 3.35 -2.02
N LEU A 208 12.06 3.24 -3.30
CA LEU A 208 12.09 1.97 -4.02
C LEU A 208 13.52 1.44 -4.15
N GLU A 209 14.46 2.29 -4.59
CA GLU A 209 15.86 1.89 -4.74
C GLU A 209 16.49 1.49 -3.39
N LYS A 210 16.25 2.28 -2.35
CA LYS A 210 16.70 1.97 -0.98
C LYS A 210 16.11 0.65 -0.49
N PHE A 211 14.83 0.42 -0.74
CA PHE A 211 14.15 -0.80 -0.35
C PHE A 211 14.73 -2.02 -1.08
N LEU A 212 14.90 -1.94 -2.40
CA LEU A 212 15.53 -2.99 -3.21
C LEU A 212 16.96 -3.31 -2.74
N GLY A 213 17.72 -2.30 -2.32
CA GLY A 213 19.06 -2.47 -1.76
C GLY A 213 19.10 -3.23 -0.43
N GLN A 214 18.01 -3.26 0.33
CA GLN A 214 17.91 -3.94 1.63
C GLN A 214 17.23 -5.32 1.56
N PHE A 215 16.94 -5.83 0.36
CA PHE A 215 16.29 -7.14 0.22
C PHE A 215 17.15 -8.26 0.83
N PRO A 216 16.55 -9.16 1.62
CA PRO A 216 17.25 -10.34 2.10
C PRO A 216 17.59 -11.28 0.94
N GLY A 217 18.71 -12.00 1.05
CA GLY A 217 19.03 -13.05 0.08
C GLY A 217 17.96 -14.15 0.08
N PHE A 218 17.51 -14.54 -1.11
CA PHE A 218 16.56 -15.65 -1.30
C PHE A 218 17.31 -16.91 -1.77
N PRO A 219 16.92 -18.11 -1.30
CA PRO A 219 17.57 -19.35 -1.71
C PRO A 219 17.40 -19.60 -3.22
N ASN A 220 16.27 -19.14 -3.77
CA ASN A 220 15.92 -19.29 -5.18
C ASN A 220 16.35 -18.10 -6.05
N ALA A 221 17.21 -17.20 -5.54
CA ALA A 221 17.65 -16.01 -6.28
C ALA A 221 18.30 -16.37 -7.62
N PHE A 222 19.01 -17.50 -7.72
CA PHE A 222 19.56 -17.98 -8.99
C PHE A 222 18.48 -18.25 -10.06
N LEU A 223 17.31 -18.75 -9.65
CA LEU A 223 16.21 -19.07 -10.56
C LEU A 223 15.32 -17.88 -10.85
N VAL A 224 15.03 -17.06 -9.83
CA VAL A 224 14.06 -15.97 -9.92
C VAL A 224 14.71 -14.67 -10.42
N GLY A 225 15.95 -14.41 -10.01
CA GLY A 225 16.66 -13.17 -10.29
C GLY A 225 16.98 -12.38 -9.01
N GLY A 226 17.27 -11.09 -9.21
CA GLY A 226 17.64 -10.19 -8.12
C GLY A 226 16.43 -9.64 -7.33
N PRO A 227 16.67 -8.73 -6.37
CA PRO A 227 15.61 -8.04 -5.63
C PRO A 227 14.55 -7.39 -6.52
N ALA A 228 14.97 -6.71 -7.59
CA ALA A 228 14.06 -6.06 -8.54
C ALA A 228 13.14 -7.08 -9.23
N ASP A 229 13.66 -8.26 -9.59
CA ASP A 229 12.85 -9.32 -10.20
C ASP A 229 11.78 -9.84 -9.24
N ILE A 230 12.16 -10.09 -7.98
CA ILE A 230 11.25 -10.57 -6.94
C ILE A 230 10.15 -9.53 -6.67
N PHE A 231 10.54 -8.26 -6.55
CA PHE A 231 9.60 -7.14 -6.37
C PHE A 231 8.58 -7.08 -7.51
N VAL A 232 9.04 -7.12 -8.76
CA VAL A 232 8.18 -7.02 -9.94
C VAL A 232 7.26 -8.25 -10.07
N ILE A 233 7.73 -9.44 -9.69
CA ILE A 233 6.91 -10.65 -9.67
C ILE A 233 5.75 -10.51 -8.67
N GLU A 234 6.04 -10.09 -7.44
CA GLU A 234 5.02 -9.88 -6.42
C GLU A 234 4.03 -8.78 -6.82
N LEU A 235 4.53 -7.70 -7.44
CA LEU A 235 3.69 -6.63 -7.97
C LEU A 235 2.76 -7.11 -9.08
N ALA A 236 3.27 -7.89 -10.04
CA ALA A 236 2.46 -8.46 -11.13
C ALA A 236 1.37 -9.39 -10.58
N ASP A 237 1.71 -10.20 -9.58
CA ASP A 237 0.75 -11.11 -8.92
C ASP A 237 -0.29 -10.34 -8.10
N GLN A 238 0.10 -9.21 -7.52
CA GLN A 238 -0.82 -8.32 -6.83
C GLN A 238 -1.82 -7.70 -7.81
N LEU A 239 -1.36 -7.16 -8.94
CA LEU A 239 -2.22 -6.54 -9.96
C LEU A 239 -3.33 -7.49 -10.41
N GLN A 240 -3.04 -8.77 -10.64
CA GLN A 240 -4.03 -9.76 -11.06
C GLN A 240 -5.10 -10.05 -10.00
N LYS A 241 -4.82 -9.79 -8.72
CA LYS A 241 -5.74 -9.99 -7.61
C LYS A 241 -6.60 -8.76 -7.32
N LEU A 242 -6.19 -7.58 -7.80
CA LEU A 242 -6.91 -6.33 -7.58
C LEU A 242 -8.26 -6.33 -8.32
N LYS A 243 -9.33 -6.12 -7.57
CA LYS A 243 -10.70 -5.96 -8.10
C LYS A 243 -11.24 -4.53 -8.00
N VAL A 244 -10.58 -3.69 -7.21
CA VAL A 244 -11.00 -2.31 -6.97
C VAL A 244 -10.37 -1.41 -8.03
N GLU A 245 -11.20 -0.88 -8.93
CA GLU A 245 -10.78 -0.06 -10.07
C GLU A 245 -9.91 1.15 -9.72
N PRO A 246 -10.28 2.04 -8.77
CA PRO A 246 -9.44 3.20 -8.45
C PRO A 246 -8.07 2.80 -7.90
N VAL A 247 -8.00 1.69 -7.15
CA VAL A 247 -6.73 1.15 -6.65
C VAL A 247 -5.89 0.62 -7.81
N LEU A 248 -6.48 -0.16 -8.73
CA LEU A 248 -5.76 -0.65 -9.90
C LEU A 248 -5.19 0.49 -10.76
N LEU A 249 -5.96 1.55 -10.98
CA LEU A 249 -5.50 2.75 -11.69
C LEU A 249 -4.33 3.42 -10.95
N HIS A 250 -4.42 3.53 -9.62
CA HIS A 250 -3.34 4.08 -8.81
C HIS A 250 -2.06 3.27 -8.97
N TYR A 251 -2.12 1.94 -8.87
CA TYR A 251 -0.97 1.07 -9.09
C TYR A 251 -0.35 1.29 -10.47
N LEU A 252 -1.16 1.25 -11.55
CA LEU A 252 -0.69 1.47 -12.92
C LEU A 252 0.04 2.81 -13.06
N SER A 253 -0.49 3.89 -12.46
CA SER A 253 0.16 5.21 -12.49
C SER A 253 1.55 5.22 -11.83
N ARG A 254 1.70 4.48 -10.71
CA ARG A 254 2.95 4.38 -9.95
C ARG A 254 3.98 3.44 -10.57
N MET A 255 3.60 2.59 -11.53
CA MET A 255 4.53 1.71 -12.22
C MET A 255 5.59 2.44 -13.04
N SER A 256 5.41 3.75 -13.28
CA SER A 256 6.46 4.62 -13.82
C SER A 256 7.78 4.54 -13.03
N ALA A 257 7.71 4.28 -11.72
CA ALA A 257 8.88 4.05 -10.85
C ALA A 257 9.76 2.87 -11.28
N LEU A 258 9.22 1.92 -12.05
CA LEU A 258 9.95 0.75 -12.54
C LEU A 258 10.80 1.05 -13.77
N LYS A 259 10.67 2.25 -14.34
CA LYS A 259 11.37 2.63 -15.57
C LYS A 259 12.88 2.63 -15.33
N GLY A 260 13.61 1.87 -16.14
CA GLY A 260 15.07 1.78 -16.06
C GLY A 260 15.58 0.72 -15.08
N LEU A 261 14.71 -0.03 -14.40
CA LEU A 261 15.13 -1.18 -13.62
C LEU A 261 15.64 -2.30 -14.54
N GLU A 262 16.82 -2.82 -14.22
CA GLU A 262 17.39 -3.98 -14.90
C GLU A 262 16.67 -5.26 -14.42
N LEU A 263 15.77 -5.76 -15.25
CA LEU A 263 15.00 -6.97 -14.99
C LEU A 263 15.47 -8.11 -15.88
N ARG A 264 15.40 -9.34 -15.38
CA ARG A 264 15.59 -10.53 -16.19
C ARG A 264 14.51 -10.61 -17.26
N MET A 265 14.88 -11.17 -18.42
CA MET A 265 13.96 -11.33 -19.56
C MET A 265 12.66 -12.07 -19.20
N THR A 266 12.74 -13.07 -18.32
CA THR A 266 11.57 -13.83 -17.84
C THR A 266 10.61 -12.95 -17.04
N THR A 267 11.15 -12.14 -16.13
CA THR A 267 10.38 -11.21 -15.28
C THR A 267 9.77 -10.08 -16.10
N SER A 268 10.57 -9.50 -16.98
CA SER A 268 10.14 -8.48 -17.95
C SER A 268 9.00 -8.99 -18.84
N THR A 269 9.11 -10.22 -19.35
CA THR A 269 8.06 -10.87 -20.15
C THR A 269 6.79 -11.10 -19.33
N ARG A 270 6.91 -11.57 -18.08
CA ARG A 270 5.76 -11.75 -17.18
C ARG A 270 5.03 -10.44 -16.89
N LEU A 271 5.77 -9.38 -16.59
CA LEU A 271 5.22 -8.05 -16.36
C LEU A 271 4.49 -7.54 -17.61
N LYS A 272 5.11 -7.67 -18.77
CA LYS A 272 4.53 -7.31 -20.07
C LYS A 272 3.23 -8.07 -20.34
N ALA A 273 3.21 -9.38 -20.12
CA ALA A 273 2.01 -10.21 -20.28
C ALA A 273 0.88 -9.81 -19.30
N CYS A 274 1.24 -9.52 -18.04
CA CYS A 274 0.30 -9.04 -17.04
C CYS A 274 -0.36 -7.71 -17.46
N LEU A 275 0.44 -6.71 -17.84
CA LEU A 275 -0.07 -5.42 -18.33
C LEU A 275 -0.91 -5.59 -19.60
N TYR A 276 -0.48 -6.45 -20.52
CA TYR A 276 -1.21 -6.72 -21.75
C TYR A 276 -2.60 -7.31 -21.49
N SER A 277 -2.75 -8.14 -20.45
CA SER A 277 -4.07 -8.69 -20.08
C SER A 277 -5.10 -7.58 -19.79
N PHE A 278 -4.68 -6.49 -19.14
CA PHE A 278 -5.50 -5.32 -18.85
C PHE A 278 -5.76 -4.42 -20.06
N THR A 279 -5.09 -4.62 -21.20
CA THR A 279 -5.33 -3.81 -22.41
C THR A 279 -6.48 -4.34 -23.28
N SER A 280 -6.85 -5.60 -23.09
CA SER A 280 -7.82 -6.31 -23.91
C SER A 280 -9.25 -6.17 -23.36
N PRO A 281 -10.27 -6.09 -24.22
CA PRO A 281 -11.67 -6.09 -23.79
C PRO A 281 -12.23 -7.52 -23.56
N GLY A 282 -11.39 -8.53 -23.27
CA GLY A 282 -11.79 -9.93 -23.06
C GLY A 282 -11.96 -10.32 -21.59
N GLY A 283 -12.75 -11.37 -21.30
CA GLY A 283 -13.17 -11.79 -19.94
C GLY A 283 -12.06 -12.40 -19.05
N PRO A 284 -12.30 -12.67 -17.73
CA PRO A 284 -13.61 -12.84 -17.04
C PRO A 284 -14.12 -11.65 -16.21
N MET A 285 -13.34 -10.56 -16.07
CA MET A 285 -13.80 -9.29 -15.51
C MET A 285 -13.32 -8.20 -16.45
N TYR A 286 -14.23 -7.53 -17.16
CA TYR A 286 -13.84 -6.55 -18.18
C TYR A 286 -13.12 -5.37 -17.52
N PRO A 287 -11.82 -5.12 -17.79
CA PRO A 287 -11.19 -3.88 -17.36
C PRO A 287 -11.91 -2.72 -18.03
N THR A 288 -12.24 -1.67 -17.27
CA THR A 288 -12.93 -0.49 -17.82
C THR A 288 -12.06 0.20 -18.85
N ARG A 289 -12.67 1.07 -19.66
CA ARG A 289 -11.92 1.84 -20.67
C ARG A 289 -10.76 2.63 -20.06
N VAL A 290 -10.95 3.16 -18.86
CA VAL A 290 -9.93 3.94 -18.14
C VAL A 290 -8.76 3.05 -17.75
N VAL A 291 -9.04 1.86 -17.19
CA VAL A 291 -8.00 0.86 -16.85
C VAL A 291 -7.23 0.42 -18.09
N ARG A 292 -7.93 0.17 -19.21
CA ARG A 292 -7.26 -0.24 -20.46
C ARG A 292 -6.31 0.83 -20.99
N HIS A 293 -6.70 2.10 -20.94
CA HIS A 293 -5.85 3.21 -21.37
C HIS A 293 -4.64 3.37 -20.43
N ALA A 294 -4.87 3.37 -19.12
CA ALA A 294 -3.79 3.41 -18.14
C ALA A 294 -2.80 2.24 -18.31
N ALA A 295 -3.30 1.05 -18.62
CA ALA A 295 -2.47 -0.12 -18.92
C ALA A 295 -1.66 0.05 -20.21
N TRP A 296 -2.24 0.61 -21.27
CA TRP A 296 -1.51 0.96 -22.50
C TRP A 296 -0.40 1.98 -22.24
N ASP A 297 -0.73 3.06 -21.53
CA ASP A 297 0.22 4.13 -21.20
C ASP A 297 1.39 3.58 -20.37
N THR A 298 1.10 2.75 -19.37
CA THR A 298 2.10 2.08 -18.54
C THR A 298 2.96 1.12 -19.36
N LEU A 299 2.35 0.33 -20.24
CA LEU A 299 3.02 -0.66 -21.08
C LEU A 299 3.97 0.01 -22.09
N ASP A 300 3.58 1.16 -22.64
CA ASP A 300 4.40 1.95 -23.56
C ASP A 300 5.54 2.67 -22.84
N LEU A 301 5.28 3.17 -21.61
CA LEU A 301 6.29 3.79 -20.77
C LEU A 301 7.42 2.82 -20.38
N LEU A 302 7.06 1.60 -19.96
CA LEU A 302 8.01 0.59 -19.49
C LEU A 302 8.68 -0.17 -20.63
N PHE A 303 7.97 -0.39 -21.74
CA PHE A 303 8.47 -1.16 -22.88
C PHE A 303 8.29 -0.35 -24.16
N PRO A 304 9.12 0.68 -24.39
CA PRO A 304 8.98 1.54 -25.58
C PRO A 304 9.28 0.78 -26.89
N VAL A 305 10.13 -0.24 -26.82
CA VAL A 305 10.48 -1.08 -27.97
C VAL A 305 9.28 -1.95 -28.35
N GLY A 306 8.71 -1.67 -29.53
CA GLY A 306 7.54 -2.38 -30.05
C GLY A 306 6.19 -1.72 -29.73
N GLN A 307 6.17 -0.45 -29.30
CA GLN A 307 4.93 0.32 -29.13
C GLN A 307 4.08 0.34 -30.41
N TYR A 308 4.65 0.77 -31.53
CA TYR A 308 3.95 0.86 -32.82
C TYR A 308 3.34 -0.47 -33.29
N PRO A 309 4.09 -1.59 -33.39
CA PRO A 309 3.50 -2.86 -33.81
C PRO A 309 2.41 -3.36 -32.86
N ARG A 310 2.52 -3.14 -31.54
CA ARG A 310 1.47 -3.53 -30.59
C ARG A 310 0.15 -2.79 -30.84
N HIS A 311 0.21 -1.48 -31.07
CA HIS A 311 -0.98 -0.68 -31.37
C HIS A 311 -1.61 -1.08 -32.70
N ILE A 312 -0.79 -1.34 -33.72
CA ILE A 312 -1.24 -1.83 -35.03
C ILE A 312 -1.97 -3.17 -34.89
N ILE A 313 -1.36 -4.14 -34.19
CA ILE A 313 -1.96 -5.45 -33.95
C ILE A 313 -3.28 -5.31 -33.16
N SER A 314 -3.31 -4.49 -32.12
CA SER A 314 -4.53 -4.24 -31.34
C SER A 314 -5.63 -3.63 -32.19
N LEU A 315 -5.28 -2.68 -33.08
CA LEU A 315 -6.21 -2.08 -34.03
C LEU A 315 -6.76 -3.13 -35.00
N PHE A 316 -5.89 -3.96 -35.61
CA PHE A 316 -6.34 -5.05 -36.49
C PHE A 316 -7.32 -6.00 -35.79
N PHE A 317 -7.03 -6.43 -34.57
CA PHE A 317 -7.95 -7.28 -33.82
C PHE A 317 -9.28 -6.59 -33.51
N ARG A 318 -9.28 -5.29 -33.16
CA ARG A 318 -10.54 -4.55 -32.97
C ARG A 318 -11.35 -4.43 -34.25
N LEU A 319 -10.69 -4.29 -35.41
CA LEU A 319 -11.36 -4.23 -36.72
C LEU A 319 -11.93 -5.61 -37.12
N LEU A 320 -11.33 -6.71 -36.67
CA LEU A 320 -11.80 -8.07 -36.91
C LEU A 320 -13.04 -8.47 -36.08
N TYR A 321 -13.35 -7.77 -34.98
CA TYR A 321 -14.55 -8.04 -34.16
C TYR A 321 -15.71 -7.10 -34.52
N PRO A 322 -16.80 -7.61 -35.14
CA PRO A 322 -17.88 -6.79 -35.70
C PRO A 322 -18.63 -5.88 -34.71
N TRP A 323 -18.66 -6.26 -33.42
CA TRP A 323 -19.46 -5.57 -32.39
C TRP A 323 -18.87 -4.24 -31.90
N TYR A 324 -17.56 -4.00 -32.06
CA TYR A 324 -16.90 -2.75 -31.62
C TYR A 324 -16.65 -1.77 -32.76
N TRP A 325 -16.89 -2.18 -34.00
CA TRP A 325 -16.60 -1.42 -35.22
C TRP A 325 -17.32 -0.07 -35.29
N PRO A 326 -18.65 0.05 -35.04
CA PRO A 326 -19.34 1.32 -35.27
C PRO A 326 -18.86 2.43 -34.31
N SER A 327 -18.74 2.12 -33.02
CA SER A 327 -18.30 3.09 -32.01
C SER A 327 -16.81 3.44 -32.12
N SER A 328 -15.96 2.46 -32.47
CA SER A 328 -14.52 2.70 -32.61
C SER A 328 -14.20 3.48 -33.89
N CYS A 329 -14.83 3.16 -35.02
CA CYS A 329 -14.70 3.94 -36.25
C CYS A 329 -15.24 5.35 -36.07
N TRP A 330 -16.38 5.52 -35.38
CA TRP A 330 -16.92 6.85 -35.08
C TRP A 330 -15.98 7.69 -34.22
N ASN A 331 -15.41 7.10 -33.16
CA ASN A 331 -14.42 7.79 -32.33
C ASN A 331 -13.14 8.11 -33.12
N PHE A 332 -12.66 7.20 -33.96
CA PHE A 332 -11.49 7.46 -34.80
C PHE A 332 -11.73 8.61 -35.79
N ILE A 333 -12.88 8.61 -36.47
CA ILE A 333 -13.30 9.71 -37.36
C ILE A 333 -13.38 11.03 -36.58
N MET A 334 -14.05 11.04 -35.43
CA MET A 334 -14.17 12.23 -34.58
C MET A 334 -12.82 12.74 -34.10
N THR A 335 -11.91 11.85 -33.71
CA THR A 335 -10.57 12.22 -33.28
C THR A 335 -9.78 12.80 -34.45
N CYS A 336 -9.81 12.16 -35.61
CA CYS A 336 -9.14 12.62 -36.83
C CYS A 336 -9.66 14.00 -37.27
N VAL A 337 -10.98 14.18 -37.31
CA VAL A 337 -11.62 15.48 -37.59
C VAL A 337 -11.18 16.53 -36.58
N ARG A 338 -11.18 16.22 -35.29
CA ARG A 338 -10.76 17.15 -34.24
C ARG A 338 -9.29 17.55 -34.40
N THR A 339 -8.40 16.61 -34.71
CA THR A 339 -6.97 16.89 -34.94
C THR A 339 -6.76 17.75 -36.19
N VAL A 340 -7.48 17.47 -37.28
CA VAL A 340 -7.44 18.28 -38.50
C VAL A 340 -7.95 19.70 -38.24
N VAL A 341 -9.06 19.84 -37.50
CA VAL A 341 -9.60 21.15 -37.10
C VAL A 341 -8.61 21.91 -36.23
N PHE A 342 -8.00 21.27 -35.23
CA PHE A 342 -6.97 21.91 -34.40
C PHE A 342 -5.73 22.30 -35.20
N TYR A 343 -5.33 21.48 -36.17
CA TYR A 343 -4.20 21.79 -37.04
C TYR A 343 -4.48 22.99 -37.94
N ILE A 344 -5.68 23.04 -38.54
CA ILE A 344 -6.13 24.17 -39.36
C ILE A 344 -6.25 25.43 -38.50
N LEU A 345 -6.85 25.35 -37.31
CA LEU A 345 -6.94 26.48 -36.38
C LEU A 345 -5.55 26.97 -35.94
N ARG A 346 -4.59 26.06 -35.74
CA ARG A 346 -3.20 26.41 -35.40
C ARG A 346 -2.48 27.09 -36.56
N ILE A 347 -2.71 26.66 -37.81
CA ILE A 347 -2.16 27.33 -39.00
C ILE A 347 -2.79 28.70 -39.20
N ILE A 348 -4.11 28.83 -39.02
CA ILE A 348 -4.80 30.12 -39.12
C ILE A 348 -4.28 31.05 -38.02
N GLY A 349 -4.17 30.56 -36.78
CA GLY A 349 -3.62 31.32 -35.66
C GLY A 349 -2.20 31.79 -35.90
N SER A 350 -1.29 30.90 -36.37
CA SER A 350 0.09 31.28 -36.66
C SER A 350 0.21 32.23 -37.85
N SER A 351 -0.64 32.08 -38.87
CA SER A 351 -0.74 33.01 -40.00
C SER A 351 -1.23 34.39 -39.55
N TRP A 352 -2.20 34.45 -38.64
CA TRP A 352 -2.70 35.70 -38.07
C TRP A 352 -1.68 36.40 -37.17
N GLU A 353 -0.92 35.62 -36.39
CA GLU A 353 0.16 36.13 -35.54
C GLU A 353 1.33 36.69 -36.38
N ASN A 354 1.66 36.03 -37.50
CA ASN A 354 2.63 36.51 -38.47
C ASN A 354 2.17 37.78 -39.20
N MET A 355 0.88 37.90 -39.54
CA MET A 355 0.31 39.12 -40.12
C MET A 355 0.25 40.29 -39.14
N ARG A 356 0.12 40.02 -37.83
CA ARG A 356 0.12 41.06 -36.80
C ARG A 356 1.54 41.59 -36.57
N LYS A 357 2.55 40.72 -36.58
CA LYS A 357 3.97 41.10 -36.52
C LYS A 357 4.44 41.92 -37.72
N SER A 358 3.87 41.72 -38.92
CA SER A 358 4.24 42.53 -40.10
C SER A 358 3.57 43.90 -40.16
N LYS A 359 2.64 44.20 -39.25
CA LYS A 359 1.93 45.49 -39.18
C LYS A 359 2.52 46.45 -38.12
N ASP A 360 3.36 45.92 -37.23
CA ASP A 360 4.07 46.65 -36.17
C ASP A 360 5.57 46.87 -36.50
N SER A 361 6.01 46.60 -37.73
CA SER A 361 7.26 47.11 -38.36
C SER A 361 6.91 48.07 -39.47
#